data_AF-A0A7Y8JBT4-F1
#
_entry.id   AF-A0A7Y8JBT4-F1
#
_cell.length_a   1.000
_cell.length_b   1.000
_cell.length_c   1.000
_cell.angle_alpha   90.00
_cell.angle_beta   90.00
_cell.angle_gamma   90.00
#
_symmetry.space_group_name_H-M   'P 1'
#
loop_
_entity.id
_entity.type
_entity.pdbx_description
1 polymer ?
#
loop_
_entity_poly.entity_id
_entity_poly.type
_entity_poly.pdbx_seq_one_letter_code
_entity_poly.pdbx_strand_id
1 'polypeptide(L)'
;MKCVDDFRLRLGKHELVPIVIGGMGVDISTTELALEAARLGGVGHISDAMVPTVSDRRYNTKYVKDKLRQYKYNVASSDKSDVQFDLALLAEATEAHVRHTMERKRGEGLVFINCMEKLTMNAPKETLRVRLRSALDAG
;
A
#
# COMPACT_ATOMS: atom_id res chain seq x y z
N MET A 1 4.57 -23.31 30.26
CA MET A 1 5.37 -22.41 29.39
C MET A 1 4.40 -21.34 28.88
N LYS A 2 4.74 -20.06 28.95
CA LYS A 2 3.85 -19.02 28.38
C LYS A 2 4.00 -19.01 26.86
N CYS A 3 2.91 -18.86 26.12
CA CYS A 3 2.90 -18.71 24.67
C CYS A 3 2.43 -17.32 24.26
N VAL A 4 2.58 -16.95 22.99
CA VAL A 4 2.21 -15.61 22.50
C VAL A 4 0.72 -15.32 22.72
N ASP A 5 -0.13 -16.34 22.69
CA ASP A 5 -1.57 -16.21 22.96
C ASP A 5 -1.91 -15.79 24.40
N ASP A 6 -1.00 -15.94 25.36
CA ASP A 6 -1.22 -15.48 26.73
C ASP A 6 -1.15 -13.94 26.88
N PHE A 7 -0.75 -13.22 25.82
CA PHE A 7 -0.48 -11.78 25.82
C PHE A 7 -1.37 -11.02 24.82
N ARG A 8 -2.66 -11.36 24.76
CA ARG A 8 -3.61 -10.77 23.80
C ARG A 8 -3.60 -9.23 23.85
N LEU A 9 -3.47 -8.61 22.68
CA LEU A 9 -3.61 -7.17 22.47
C LEU A 9 -5.09 -6.83 22.23
N ARG A 10 -5.66 -5.91 23.01
CA ARG A 10 -6.97 -5.33 22.74
C ARG A 10 -6.86 -4.01 22.01
N LEU A 11 -7.38 -3.96 20.78
CA LEU A 11 -7.48 -2.74 19.98
C LEU A 11 -8.95 -2.45 19.67
N GLY A 12 -9.57 -1.56 20.46
CA GLY A 12 -11.01 -1.33 20.40
C GLY A 12 -11.78 -2.63 20.69
N LYS A 13 -12.55 -3.10 19.71
CA LYS A 13 -13.32 -4.36 19.79
C LYS A 13 -12.54 -5.61 19.35
N HIS A 14 -11.30 -5.45 18.87
CA HIS A 14 -10.49 -6.55 18.36
C HIS A 14 -9.57 -7.12 19.44
N GLU A 15 -9.52 -8.44 19.55
CA GLU A 15 -8.56 -9.16 20.39
C GLU A 15 -7.56 -9.89 19.51
N LEU A 16 -6.29 -9.50 19.58
CA LEU A 16 -5.25 -9.85 18.62
C LEU A 16 -4.07 -10.55 19.29
N VAL A 17 -3.35 -11.37 18.53
CA VAL A 17 -1.99 -11.75 18.89
C VAL A 17 -1.16 -10.45 18.92
N PRO A 18 -0.30 -10.20 19.91
CA PRO A 18 0.52 -8.99 20.03
C PRO A 18 1.68 -8.96 19.01
N ILE A 19 1.40 -9.31 17.75
CA ILE A 19 2.34 -9.29 16.62
C ILE A 19 1.80 -8.32 15.57
N VAL A 20 2.62 -7.33 15.24
CA VAL A 20 2.33 -6.33 14.22
C VAL A 20 3.50 -6.33 13.23
N ILE A 21 3.23 -6.69 11.97
CA ILE A 21 4.21 -6.61 10.90
C ILE A 21 4.19 -5.19 10.34
N GLY A 22 5.34 -4.50 10.34
CA GLY A 22 5.45 -3.11 9.87
C GLY A 22 5.24 -2.96 8.35
N GLY A 23 4.81 -1.76 7.94
CA GLY A 23 4.59 -1.40 6.53
C GLY A 23 5.83 -0.77 5.88
N MET A 24 6.69 -1.58 5.29
CA MET A 24 7.87 -1.16 4.53
C MET A 24 7.53 -1.03 3.04
N GLY A 25 8.12 -0.01 2.39
CA GLY A 25 7.88 0.26 0.97
C GLY A 25 8.55 -0.71 0.01
N VAL A 26 8.36 -0.46 -1.29
CA VAL A 26 9.03 -1.20 -2.39
C VAL A 26 8.70 -2.71 -2.40
N ASP A 27 7.43 -3.05 -2.13
CA ASP A 27 6.92 -4.43 -2.16
C ASP A 27 7.58 -5.38 -1.13
N ILE A 28 8.10 -4.86 0.00
CA ILE A 28 8.60 -5.71 1.09
C ILE A 28 7.45 -6.17 2.00
N SER A 29 6.54 -5.25 2.34
CA SER A 29 5.30 -5.57 3.06
C SER A 29 4.22 -5.98 2.06
N THR A 30 4.41 -7.17 1.49
CA THR A 30 3.53 -7.73 0.45
C THR A 30 2.13 -8.03 1.00
N THR A 31 1.16 -8.11 0.09
CA THR A 31 -0.18 -8.65 0.37
C THR A 31 -0.09 -10.02 1.04
N GLU A 32 0.78 -10.91 0.57
CA GLU A 32 0.93 -12.27 1.12
C GLU A 32 1.38 -12.27 2.59
N LEU A 33 2.37 -11.43 2.92
CA LEU A 33 2.87 -11.34 4.30
C LEU A 33 1.83 -10.73 5.23
N ALA A 34 1.14 -9.67 4.78
CA ALA A 34 0.09 -9.01 5.55
C ALA A 34 -1.09 -9.97 5.82
N LEU A 35 -1.48 -10.74 4.80
CA LEU A 35 -2.55 -11.73 4.90
C LEU A 35 -2.20 -12.85 5.88
N GLU A 36 -0.96 -13.32 5.89
CA GLU A 36 -0.55 -14.38 6.80
C GLU A 36 -0.54 -13.90 8.26
N ALA A 37 -0.05 -12.68 8.52
CA ALA A 37 -0.14 -12.07 9.85
C ALA A 37 -1.61 -11.94 10.32
N ALA A 38 -2.50 -11.48 9.43
CA ALA A 38 -3.93 -11.37 9.74
C ALA A 38 -4.59 -12.75 9.98
N ARG A 39 -4.22 -13.76 9.17
CA ARG A 39 -4.72 -15.14 9.31
C ARG A 39 -4.36 -15.74 10.67
N LEU A 40 -3.17 -15.43 11.17
CA LEU A 40 -2.67 -15.85 12.48
C LEU A 40 -3.21 -14.97 13.64
N GLY A 41 -4.10 -14.02 13.37
CA GLY A 41 -4.73 -13.19 14.40
C GLY A 41 -3.91 -11.97 14.83
N GLY A 42 -2.82 -11.65 14.13
CA GLY A 42 -2.03 -10.42 14.33
C GLY A 42 -2.47 -9.29 13.41
N VAL A 43 -1.59 -8.30 13.23
CA VAL A 43 -1.79 -7.18 12.29
C VAL A 43 -0.76 -7.23 11.19
N GLY A 44 -1.22 -7.34 9.94
CA GLY A 44 -0.40 -7.20 8.75
C GLY A 44 -0.48 -5.79 8.17
N HIS A 45 0.63 -5.24 7.68
CA HIS A 45 0.60 -3.99 6.91
C HIS A 45 0.87 -4.25 5.44
N ILE A 46 0.11 -3.60 4.57
CA ILE A 46 0.48 -3.36 3.17
C ILE A 46 1.00 -1.93 3.01
N SER A 47 1.57 -1.60 1.86
CA SER A 47 2.16 -0.28 1.59
C SER A 47 1.86 0.18 0.18
N ASP A 48 1.46 1.45 0.02
CA ASP A 48 1.23 2.07 -1.28
C ASP A 48 2.49 2.74 -1.89
N ALA A 49 3.63 2.60 -1.22
CA ALA A 49 4.92 3.09 -1.73
C ALA A 49 5.22 2.43 -3.08
N MET A 50 5.35 3.27 -4.11
CA MET A 50 5.50 2.82 -5.50
C MET A 50 4.35 1.90 -5.98
N VAL A 51 3.11 2.14 -5.52
CA VAL A 51 1.94 1.34 -5.94
C VAL A 51 1.77 1.21 -7.46
N PRO A 52 2.14 2.18 -8.34
CA PRO A 52 2.12 1.92 -9.78
C PRO A 52 3.11 0.83 -10.22
N THR A 53 4.31 0.79 -9.62
CA THR A 53 5.29 -0.28 -9.89
C THR A 53 4.83 -1.63 -9.36
N VAL A 54 4.22 -1.66 -8.17
CA VAL A 54 3.61 -2.88 -7.62
C VAL A 54 2.49 -3.36 -8.54
N SER A 55 1.67 -2.44 -9.02
CA SER A 55 0.57 -2.76 -9.93
C SER A 55 1.04 -3.32 -11.26
N ASP A 56 2.11 -2.79 -11.84
CA ASP A 56 2.69 -3.32 -13.08
C ASP A 56 3.18 -4.78 -12.87
N ARG A 57 3.68 -5.11 -11.67
CA ARG A 57 4.18 -6.44 -11.34
C ARG A 57 3.08 -7.44 -10.96
N ARG A 58 2.04 -7.00 -10.26
CA ARG A 58 1.05 -7.87 -9.60
C ARG A 58 -0.31 -7.89 -10.29
N TYR A 59 -0.67 -6.82 -11.00
CA TYR A 59 -2.02 -6.60 -11.54
C TYR A 59 -2.04 -6.43 -13.07
N ASN A 60 -0.94 -6.78 -13.76
CA ASN A 60 -0.83 -6.72 -15.23
C ASN A 60 -1.12 -5.33 -15.83
N THR A 61 -0.77 -4.28 -15.08
CA THR A 61 -0.87 -2.88 -15.53
C THR A 61 0.43 -2.46 -16.22
N LYS A 62 0.44 -1.25 -16.81
CA LYS A 62 1.60 -0.70 -17.56
C LYS A 62 1.88 0.74 -17.19
N TYR A 63 1.45 1.18 -16.01
CA TYR A 63 1.49 2.56 -15.55
C TYR A 63 2.90 3.16 -15.60
N VAL A 64 3.92 2.45 -15.11
CA VAL A 64 5.30 2.97 -15.09
C VAL A 64 5.87 2.95 -16.50
N LYS A 65 5.57 1.90 -17.27
CA LYS A 65 6.01 1.78 -18.66
C LYS A 65 5.45 2.89 -19.54
N ASP A 66 4.17 3.20 -19.40
CA ASP A 66 3.50 4.23 -20.18
C ASP A 66 3.94 5.64 -19.74
N LYS A 67 4.12 5.87 -18.44
CA LYS A 67 4.74 7.10 -17.93
C LYS A 67 6.16 7.30 -18.49
N LEU A 68 6.99 6.26 -18.49
CA LEU A 68 8.34 6.34 -19.06
C LEU A 68 8.31 6.63 -20.57
N ARG A 69 7.35 6.06 -21.31
CA ARG A 69 7.17 6.35 -22.74
C ARG A 69 6.78 7.80 -22.97
N GLN A 70 5.82 8.32 -22.20
CA GLN A 70 5.34 9.70 -22.29
C GLN A 70 6.45 10.71 -21.99
N TYR A 71 7.21 10.50 -20.91
CA TYR A 71 8.25 11.42 -20.45
C TYR A 71 9.66 11.01 -20.90
N LYS A 72 9.80 10.21 -21.97
CA LYS A 72 11.10 9.74 -22.48
C LYS A 72 12.08 10.89 -22.76
N TYR A 73 11.55 12.02 -23.25
CA TYR A 73 12.32 13.24 -23.52
C TYR A 73 12.91 13.87 -22.25
N ASN A 74 12.27 13.67 -21.10
CA ASN A 74 12.65 14.28 -19.84
C ASN A 74 13.68 13.43 -19.08
N VAL A 75 13.93 12.16 -19.43
CA VAL A 75 14.77 11.21 -18.64
C VAL A 75 16.13 11.80 -18.21
N ALA A 76 16.86 12.44 -19.13
CA ALA A 76 18.18 13.04 -18.85
C ALA A 76 18.13 14.46 -18.27
N SER A 77 16.94 15.09 -18.22
CA SER A 77 16.76 16.42 -17.65
C SER A 77 16.92 16.38 -16.12
N SER A 78 17.63 17.34 -15.56
CA SER A 78 17.67 17.60 -14.12
C SER A 78 16.36 18.25 -13.63
N ASP A 79 15.68 19.00 -14.50
CA ASP A 79 14.36 19.55 -14.23
C ASP A 79 13.27 18.52 -14.57
N LYS A 80 12.53 18.10 -13.54
CA LYS A 80 11.42 17.14 -13.58
C LYS A 80 10.07 17.80 -13.31
N SER A 81 9.98 19.13 -13.38
CA SER A 81 8.76 19.89 -13.08
C SER A 81 7.54 19.42 -13.90
N ASP A 82 7.72 19.08 -15.18
CA ASP A 82 6.67 18.51 -16.04
C ASP A 82 6.16 17.13 -15.60
N VAL A 83 6.97 16.37 -14.84
CA VAL A 83 6.65 14.98 -14.49
C VAL A 83 5.78 14.95 -13.25
N GLN A 84 4.46 14.99 -13.46
CA GLN A 84 3.46 14.94 -12.40
C GLN A 84 2.98 13.51 -12.12
N PHE A 85 2.30 13.33 -10.98
CA PHE A 85 1.50 12.12 -10.75
C PHE A 85 0.16 12.26 -11.47
N ASP A 86 -0.26 11.19 -12.13
CA ASP A 86 -1.64 11.05 -12.56
C ASP A 86 -2.47 10.62 -11.34
N LEU A 87 -3.33 11.51 -10.86
CA LEU A 87 -4.14 11.28 -9.67
C LEU A 87 -5.21 10.20 -9.88
N ALA A 88 -5.75 10.07 -11.09
CA ALA A 88 -6.76 9.04 -11.39
C ALA A 88 -6.11 7.66 -11.40
N LEU A 89 -4.96 7.54 -12.05
CA LEU A 89 -4.16 6.31 -12.05
C LEU A 89 -3.71 5.95 -10.63
N LEU A 90 -3.29 6.93 -9.82
CA LEU A 90 -2.91 6.69 -8.43
C LEU A 90 -4.08 6.14 -7.61
N ALA A 91 -5.28 6.70 -7.79
CA ALA A 91 -6.49 6.20 -7.15
C ALA A 91 -6.77 4.74 -7.53
N GLU A 92 -6.79 4.44 -8.83
CA GLU A 92 -7.02 3.10 -9.37
C GLU A 92 -6.01 2.09 -8.84
N ALA A 93 -4.72 2.44 -8.85
CA ALA A 93 -3.64 1.57 -8.36
C ALA A 93 -3.77 1.29 -6.86
N THR A 94 -4.06 2.31 -6.06
CA THR A 94 -4.28 2.14 -4.61
C THR A 94 -5.51 1.28 -4.33
N GLU A 95 -6.63 1.57 -5.00
CA GLU A 95 -7.88 0.84 -4.84
C GLU A 95 -7.72 -0.64 -5.21
N ALA A 96 -7.07 -0.93 -6.35
CA ALA A 96 -6.78 -2.30 -6.77
C ALA A 96 -5.89 -3.04 -5.76
N HIS A 97 -4.86 -2.37 -5.23
CA HIS A 97 -3.93 -2.98 -4.26
C HIS A 97 -4.63 -3.35 -2.95
N VAL A 98 -5.45 -2.43 -2.43
CA VAL A 98 -6.21 -2.65 -1.19
C VAL A 98 -7.31 -3.69 -1.40
N ARG A 99 -8.14 -3.54 -2.44
CA ARG A 99 -9.23 -4.48 -2.73
C ARG A 99 -8.72 -5.91 -2.88
N HIS A 100 -7.67 -6.11 -3.69
CA HIS A 100 -7.10 -7.44 -3.90
C HIS A 100 -6.55 -8.06 -2.61
N THR A 101 -6.07 -7.23 -1.68
CA THR A 101 -5.65 -7.69 -0.35
C THR A 101 -6.86 -8.05 0.50
N MET A 102 -7.84 -7.15 0.62
CA MET A 102 -8.98 -7.30 1.53
C MET A 102 -9.92 -8.43 1.10
N GLU A 103 -10.14 -8.64 -0.19
CA GLU A 103 -10.92 -9.78 -0.72
C GLU A 103 -10.33 -11.15 -0.35
N ARG A 104 -9.01 -11.20 -0.11
CA ARG A 104 -8.29 -12.43 0.28
C ARG A 104 -8.13 -12.57 1.79
N LYS A 105 -8.50 -11.55 2.58
CA LYS A 105 -8.35 -11.57 4.05
C LYS A 105 -9.14 -12.71 4.66
N ARG A 106 -8.48 -13.47 5.54
CA ARG A 106 -9.08 -14.53 6.35
C ARG A 106 -8.63 -14.36 7.79
N GLY A 107 -9.43 -14.86 8.73
CA GLY A 107 -9.15 -14.76 10.16
C GLY A 107 -9.47 -13.39 10.76
N GLU A 108 -9.40 -13.34 12.09
CA GLU A 108 -9.81 -12.20 12.92
C GLU A 108 -8.74 -11.10 13.04
N GLY A 109 -7.53 -11.35 12.54
CA GLY A 109 -6.47 -10.34 12.52
C GLY A 109 -6.81 -9.15 11.63
N LEU A 110 -5.98 -8.10 11.67
CA LEU A 110 -6.22 -6.85 10.95
C LEU A 110 -5.24 -6.67 9.79
N VAL A 111 -5.67 -5.93 8.78
CA VAL A 111 -4.81 -5.44 7.70
C VAL A 111 -4.81 -3.92 7.78
N PHE A 112 -3.64 -3.33 7.94
CA PHE A 112 -3.42 -1.89 7.90
C PHE A 112 -2.68 -1.52 6.62
N ILE A 113 -2.73 -0.25 6.24
CA ILE A 113 -1.99 0.28 5.12
C ILE A 113 -1.09 1.43 5.58
N ASN A 114 0.16 1.41 5.12
CA ASN A 114 1.03 2.56 5.20
C ASN A 114 0.87 3.39 3.91
N CYS A 115 0.29 4.59 4.05
CA CYS A 115 0.19 5.57 2.96
C CYS A 115 1.42 6.47 2.96
N MET A 116 2.32 6.25 2.00
CA MET A 116 3.61 6.91 1.87
C MET A 116 3.54 8.01 0.81
N GLU A 117 3.87 9.24 1.22
CA GLU A 117 4.03 10.36 0.30
C GLU A 117 5.35 11.09 0.50
N LYS A 118 6.03 11.43 -0.59
CA LYS A 118 7.25 12.22 -0.57
C LYS A 118 6.89 13.69 -0.61
N LEU A 119 6.96 14.33 0.55
CA LEU A 119 6.56 15.73 0.76
C LEU A 119 7.29 16.76 -0.10
N THR A 120 8.45 16.41 -0.65
CA THR A 120 9.27 17.29 -1.51
C THR A 120 9.04 17.08 -3.00
N MET A 121 8.06 16.24 -3.38
CA MET A 121 7.72 15.97 -4.77
C MET A 121 6.36 16.56 -5.14
N ASN A 122 6.27 16.96 -6.40
CA ASN A 122 5.10 17.44 -7.13
C ASN A 122 3.72 17.03 -6.54
N ALA A 123 3.00 18.02 -6.00
CA ALA A 123 1.62 17.94 -5.48
C ALA A 123 1.39 16.94 -4.31
N PRO A 124 2.18 17.02 -3.22
CA PRO A 124 2.17 16.00 -2.16
C PRO A 124 0.85 15.98 -1.37
N LYS A 125 0.14 17.13 -1.29
CA LYS A 125 -1.15 17.21 -0.60
C LYS A 125 -2.23 16.48 -1.39
N GLU A 126 -2.25 16.68 -2.70
CA GLU A 126 -3.23 16.10 -3.62
C GLU A 126 -3.05 14.59 -3.71
N THR A 127 -1.81 14.13 -3.88
CA THR A 127 -1.49 12.70 -3.96
C THR A 127 -1.76 11.99 -2.63
N LEU A 128 -1.37 12.57 -1.48
CA LEU A 128 -1.68 12.00 -0.16
C LEU A 128 -3.20 11.90 0.06
N ARG A 129 -3.97 12.94 -0.31
CA ARG A 129 -5.43 12.91 -0.21
C ARG A 129 -6.03 11.78 -1.04
N VAL A 130 -5.55 11.59 -2.27
CA VAL A 130 -6.02 10.51 -3.16
C VAL A 130 -5.71 9.13 -2.58
N ARG A 131 -4.47 8.92 -2.11
CA ARG A 131 -4.04 7.66 -1.48
C ARG A 131 -4.92 7.28 -0.31
N LEU A 132 -5.14 8.21 0.62
CA LEU A 132 -5.93 7.98 1.83
C LEU A 132 -7.39 7.66 1.49
N ARG A 133 -8.02 8.42 0.59
CA ARG A 133 -9.42 8.20 0.20
C ARG A 133 -9.61 6.86 -0.50
N SER A 134 -8.79 6.60 -1.52
CA SER A 134 -8.90 5.37 -2.33
C SER A 134 -8.64 4.12 -1.49
N ALA A 135 -7.74 4.20 -0.50
CA ALA A 135 -7.52 3.11 0.43
C ALA A 135 -8.74 2.86 1.34
N LEU A 136 -9.31 3.92 1.91
CA LEU A 136 -10.50 3.82 2.75
C LEU A 136 -11.75 3.32 1.99
N ASP A 137 -11.92 3.75 0.74
CA ASP A 137 -13.03 3.32 -0.11
C ASP A 137 -12.92 1.84 -0.51
N ALA A 138 -11.71 1.28 -0.54
CA ALA A 138 -11.44 -0.08 -0.99
C ALA A 138 -11.51 -1.15 0.11
N GLY A 139 -11.43 -0.78 1.39
CA GLY A 139 -11.64 -1.69 2.53
C GLY A 139 -10.67 -1.55 3.69
#